data_AF-A0A7S2GD69-F1
#
_entry.id   AF-A0A7S2GD69-F1
#
_cell.length_a   1.000
_cell.length_b   1.000
_cell.length_c   1.000
_cell.angle_alpha   90.00
_cell.angle_beta   90.00
_cell.angle_gamma   90.00
#
_symmetry.space_group_name_H-M   'P 1'
#
loop_
_entity.id
_entity.type
_entity.pdbx_description
1 polymer ?
#
loop_
_entity_poly.entity_id
_entity_poly.type
_entity_poly.pdbx_seq_one_letter_code
_entity_poly.pdbx_strand_id
1 'polypeptide(L)'
;HVAPMSRVHKRELQHVLSFILPAKASRRMLPKEKHSQPRALRLLQAKHAAFQRQEIKDIIGLAAVNRTFATTVLTKAAQRGMTSAMVAARRGYWTVLTRSAQGAFGPVICNTCDSYGESPLSWALYNNSGTATAEAACRATLRAAPEVIQRIDKEGMTVLHSLAWGSRSSSALLGEVLL
;
A
#
# COMPACT_ATOMS: atom_id res chain seq x y z
N HIS A 1 12.70 27.02 -3.43
CA HIS A 1 12.37 27.30 -2.02
C HIS A 1 11.56 26.13 -1.44
N VAL A 2 12.19 25.25 -0.66
CA VAL A 2 11.50 24.14 0.02
C VAL A 2 10.95 24.69 1.33
N ALA A 3 9.62 24.66 1.47
CA ALA A 3 8.96 25.11 2.69
C ALA A 3 9.35 24.22 3.89
N PRO A 4 9.61 24.79 5.08
CA PRO A 4 9.92 24.00 6.27
C PRO A 4 8.69 23.19 6.70
N MET A 5 8.86 21.87 6.86
CA MET A 5 7.81 20.97 7.34
C MET A 5 7.24 21.46 8.68
N SER A 6 5.91 21.54 8.74
CA SER A 6 5.19 21.99 9.93
C SER A 6 5.42 21.01 11.10
N ARG A 7 5.46 21.56 12.32
CA ARG A 7 5.72 20.81 13.57
C ARG A 7 4.76 19.63 13.79
N VAL A 8 3.62 19.62 13.11
CA VAL A 8 2.59 18.57 13.15
C VAL A 8 3.07 17.28 12.48
N HIS A 9 3.72 17.37 11.30
CA HIS A 9 4.23 16.21 10.58
C HIS A 9 5.39 15.51 11.30
N LYS A 10 6.15 16.23 12.13
CA LYS A 10 7.20 15.63 12.98
C LYS A 10 6.62 14.73 14.07
N ARG A 11 5.44 15.06 14.62
CA ARG A 11 4.80 14.29 15.69
C ARG A 11 4.17 13.01 15.16
N GLU A 12 3.55 13.05 13.98
CA GLU A 12 2.99 11.85 13.35
C GLU A 12 4.07 10.84 12.96
N LEU A 13 5.21 11.30 12.44
CA LEU A 13 6.36 10.44 12.17
C LEU A 13 6.96 9.82 13.45
N GLN A 14 6.96 10.54 14.59
CA GLN A 14 7.39 9.99 15.87
C GLN A 14 6.42 8.91 16.40
N HIS A 15 5.11 9.08 16.19
CA HIS A 15 4.11 8.09 16.57
C HIS A 15 4.25 6.79 15.77
N VAL A 16 4.47 6.90 14.45
CA VAL A 16 4.70 5.73 13.58
C VAL A 16 6.02 5.03 13.92
N LEU A 17 7.09 5.77 14.22
CA LEU A 17 8.38 5.19 14.65
C LEU A 17 8.30 4.48 16.01
N SER A 18 7.42 4.92 16.91
CA SER A 18 7.21 4.28 18.22
C SER A 18 6.49 2.93 18.14
N PHE A 19 5.74 2.67 17.07
CA PHE A 19 5.07 1.38 16.83
C PHE A 19 5.98 0.36 16.12
N ILE A 20 6.98 0.83 15.39
CA ILE A 20 7.90 -0.01 14.60
C ILE A 20 9.12 -0.45 15.43
N LEU A 21 9.48 0.30 16.47
CA LEU A 21 10.58 -0.07 17.36
C LEU A 21 10.00 -0.71 18.63
N PRO A 22 10.31 -1.99 18.95
CA PRO A 22 9.88 -2.57 20.19
C PRO A 22 10.47 -1.74 21.35
N ALA A 23 9.56 -1.27 22.21
CA ALA A 23 9.87 -0.48 23.38
C ALA A 23 11.06 -1.07 24.15
N LYS A 24 12.03 -0.23 24.47
CA LYS A 24 13.13 -0.57 25.39
C LYS A 24 12.52 -1.04 26.71
N ALA A 25 12.43 -2.35 26.90
CA ALA A 25 12.05 -2.95 28.16
C ALA A 25 13.03 -2.47 29.23
N SER A 26 12.47 -1.80 30.23
CA SER A 26 13.13 -1.35 31.45
C SER A 26 14.04 -2.43 32.03
N ARG A 27 15.33 -2.13 32.12
CA ARG A 27 16.28 -2.83 32.97
C ARG A 27 15.88 -2.61 34.43
N ARG A 28 15.00 -3.48 34.96
CA ARG A 28 15.00 -3.77 36.39
C ARG A 28 15.95 -4.93 36.62
N MET A 29 17.00 -4.65 37.38
CA MET A 29 18.03 -5.63 37.75
C MET A 29 17.40 -6.77 38.55
N LEU A 30 17.48 -7.99 38.02
CA LEU A 30 17.34 -9.22 38.78
C LEU A 30 18.65 -10.02 38.67
N PRO A 31 19.02 -10.76 39.73
CA PRO A 31 20.37 -11.23 39.97
C PRO A 31 20.82 -12.29 38.97
N LYS A 32 22.12 -12.30 38.71
CA LYS A 32 22.81 -13.19 37.76
C LYS A 32 22.79 -14.64 38.26
N GLU A 33 21.75 -15.40 37.93
CA GLU A 33 21.84 -16.86 37.97
C GLU A 33 22.42 -17.39 36.65
N LYS A 34 23.62 -17.96 36.74
CA LYS A 34 24.32 -18.64 35.66
C LYS A 34 23.64 -19.98 35.36
N HIS A 35 22.48 -19.95 34.72
CA HIS A 35 21.91 -21.15 34.11
C HIS A 35 22.39 -21.28 32.66
N SER A 36 23.22 -22.29 32.42
CA SER A 36 23.69 -22.69 31.11
C SER A 36 22.49 -23.03 30.22
N GLN A 37 22.08 -22.10 29.36
CA GLN A 37 21.03 -22.35 28.37
C GLN A 37 21.39 -23.58 27.52
N PRO A 38 20.46 -24.53 27.33
CA PRO A 38 20.70 -25.75 26.58
C PRO A 38 21.02 -25.42 25.12
N ARG A 39 22.00 -26.15 24.55
CA ARG A 39 22.51 -25.93 23.17
C ARG A 39 21.40 -25.84 22.12
N ALA A 40 20.32 -26.62 22.28
CA ALA A 40 19.17 -26.60 21.38
C ALA A 40 18.46 -25.23 21.32
N LEU A 41 18.34 -24.53 22.46
CA LEU A 41 17.70 -23.22 22.54
C LEU A 41 18.53 -22.15 21.81
N ARG A 42 19.86 -22.22 21.92
CA ARG A 42 20.77 -21.31 21.20
C ARG A 42 20.71 -21.52 19.70
N LEU A 43 20.56 -22.78 19.26
CA LEU A 43 20.49 -23.14 17.85
C LEU A 43 19.17 -22.67 17.22
N LEU A 44 18.07 -22.76 17.97
CA LEU A 44 16.76 -22.25 17.56
C LEU A 44 16.73 -20.72 17.49
N GLN A 45 17.33 -20.03 18.47
CA GLN A 45 17.49 -18.58 18.47
C GLN A 45 18.38 -18.10 17.31
N ALA A 46 19.45 -18.82 17.00
CA ALA A 46 20.33 -18.50 15.86
C ALA A 46 19.62 -18.68 14.51
N LYS A 47 18.82 -19.76 14.36
CA LYS A 47 18.00 -19.99 13.16
C LYS A 47 16.93 -18.91 12.98
N HIS A 48 16.24 -18.53 14.06
CA HIS A 48 15.24 -17.46 14.03
C HIS A 48 15.87 -16.11 13.68
N ALA A 49 17.05 -15.79 14.23
CA ALA A 49 17.78 -14.57 13.89
C ALA A 49 18.30 -14.56 12.43
N ALA A 50 18.71 -15.71 11.89
CA ALA A 50 19.11 -15.84 10.50
C ALA A 50 17.93 -15.66 9.53
N PHE A 51 16.77 -16.23 9.86
CA PHE A 51 15.52 -16.05 9.11
C PHE A 51 15.09 -14.58 9.09
N GLN A 52 15.05 -13.91 10.26
CA GLN A 52 14.74 -12.47 10.32
C GLN A 52 15.74 -11.61 9.55
N ARG A 53 17.03 -11.95 9.55
CA ARG A 53 18.04 -11.23 8.76
C ARG A 53 17.82 -11.40 7.26
N GLN A 54 17.31 -12.55 6.81
CA GLN A 54 17.02 -12.79 5.41
C GLN A 54 15.77 -12.00 4.99
N GLU A 55 14.68 -12.03 5.78
CA GLU A 55 13.50 -11.19 5.53
C GLU A 55 13.84 -9.70 5.47
N ILE A 56 14.69 -9.22 6.39
CA ILE A 56 15.14 -7.83 6.40
C ILE A 56 15.96 -7.50 5.13
N LYS A 57 16.81 -8.41 4.65
CA LYS A 57 17.56 -8.22 3.41
C LYS A 57 16.66 -8.19 2.18
N ASP A 58 15.64 -9.04 2.13
CA ASP A 58 14.69 -9.09 1.02
C ASP A 58 13.80 -7.82 1.02
N ILE A 59 13.41 -7.32 2.20
CA ILE A 59 12.72 -6.03 2.36
C ILE A 59 13.62 -4.86 1.93
N ILE A 60 14.91 -4.87 2.27
CA ILE A 60 15.88 -3.84 1.85
C ILE A 60 16.14 -3.90 0.34
N GLY A 61 16.23 -5.10 -0.24
CA GLY A 61 16.36 -5.31 -1.68
C GLY A 61 15.16 -4.77 -2.46
N LEU A 62 13.94 -5.05 -1.98
CA LEU A 62 12.71 -4.44 -2.50
C LEU A 62 12.68 -2.93 -2.29
N ALA A 63 13.16 -2.42 -1.15
CA ALA A 63 13.21 -0.99 -0.86
C ALA A 63 14.21 -0.25 -1.76
N ALA A 64 15.32 -0.87 -2.14
CA ALA A 64 16.33 -0.29 -3.02
C ALA A 64 15.87 -0.20 -4.48
N VAL A 65 15.26 -1.27 -5.00
CA VAL A 65 14.63 -1.28 -6.33
C VAL A 65 13.43 -0.33 -6.39
N ASN A 66 12.67 -0.25 -5.29
CA ASN A 66 11.63 0.79 -5.15
C ASN A 66 12.23 2.19 -5.12
N ARG A 67 13.42 2.43 -4.57
CA ARG A 67 13.97 3.79 -4.37
C ARG A 67 14.31 4.54 -5.66
N THR A 68 14.84 3.86 -6.66
CA THR A 68 15.20 4.45 -7.96
C THR A 68 13.99 4.58 -8.87
N PHE A 69 13.05 3.63 -8.84
CA PHE A 69 11.75 3.77 -9.52
C PHE A 69 10.86 4.84 -8.84
N ALA A 70 10.99 4.97 -7.51
CA ALA A 70 10.30 5.94 -6.68
C ALA A 70 10.66 7.38 -6.99
N THR A 71 11.93 7.73 -7.09
CA THR A 71 12.34 9.15 -6.97
C THR A 71 11.82 10.03 -8.12
N THR A 72 11.71 9.54 -9.35
CA THR A 72 11.17 10.32 -10.48
C THR A 72 9.68 10.11 -10.74
N VAL A 73 9.17 8.89 -10.55
CA VAL A 73 7.73 8.61 -10.75
C VAL A 73 6.92 9.02 -9.51
N LEU A 74 7.41 8.77 -8.29
CA LEU A 74 6.74 9.22 -7.06
C LEU A 74 6.87 10.71 -6.80
N THR A 75 7.82 11.47 -7.34
CA THR A 75 7.84 12.92 -7.05
C THR A 75 6.65 13.64 -7.68
N LYS A 76 6.34 13.38 -8.96
CA LYS A 76 5.13 13.93 -9.60
C LYS A 76 3.84 13.24 -9.13
N ALA A 77 3.89 11.94 -8.84
CA ALA A 77 2.73 11.21 -8.32
C ALA A 77 2.41 11.64 -6.88
N ALA A 78 3.40 11.80 -6.00
CA ALA A 78 3.23 12.29 -4.63
C ALA A 78 2.81 13.76 -4.59
N GLN A 79 3.25 14.60 -5.53
CA GLN A 79 2.72 15.96 -5.68
C GLN A 79 1.21 15.97 -5.97
N ARG A 80 0.71 14.92 -6.62
CA ARG A 80 -0.73 14.70 -6.86
C ARG A 80 -1.37 13.82 -5.80
N GLY A 81 -0.70 13.49 -4.70
CA GLY A 81 -1.22 12.59 -3.67
C GLY A 81 -1.44 11.14 -4.14
N MET A 82 -0.89 10.74 -5.28
CA MET A 82 -1.09 9.40 -5.83
C MET A 82 -0.29 8.35 -5.06
N THR A 83 -0.95 7.26 -4.66
CA THR A 83 -0.31 6.08 -4.09
C THR A 83 0.28 5.17 -5.17
N SER A 84 1.10 4.21 -4.76
CA SER A 84 1.67 3.20 -5.67
C SER A 84 0.58 2.41 -6.41
N ALA A 85 -0.55 2.13 -5.76
CA ALA A 85 -1.70 1.47 -6.39
C ALA A 85 -2.35 2.33 -7.47
N MET A 86 -2.52 3.65 -7.24
CA MET A 86 -3.06 4.56 -8.26
C MET A 86 -2.12 4.68 -9.46
N VAL A 87 -0.81 4.72 -9.22
CA VAL A 87 0.18 4.72 -10.30
C VAL A 87 0.11 3.40 -11.09
N ALA A 88 -0.02 2.26 -10.41
CA ALA A 88 -0.18 0.97 -11.06
C ALA A 88 -1.46 0.91 -11.91
N ALA A 89 -2.59 1.37 -11.37
CA ALA A 89 -3.86 1.47 -12.08
C ALA A 89 -3.75 2.34 -13.33
N ARG A 90 -3.20 3.55 -13.19
CA ARG A 90 -3.03 4.51 -14.29
C ARG A 90 -2.09 4.02 -15.40
N ARG A 91 -1.11 3.18 -15.06
CA ARG A 91 -0.13 2.63 -16.02
C ARG A 91 -0.54 1.28 -16.59
N GLY A 92 -1.64 0.70 -16.13
CA GLY A 92 -2.09 -0.64 -16.53
C GLY A 92 -1.25 -1.78 -15.94
N TYR A 93 -0.58 -1.56 -14.81
CA TYR A 93 0.14 -2.61 -14.09
C TYR A 93 -0.82 -3.43 -13.21
N TRP A 94 -1.72 -4.16 -13.86
CA TRP A 94 -2.84 -4.84 -13.24
C TRP A 94 -2.42 -5.87 -12.18
N THR A 95 -1.35 -6.61 -12.41
CA THR A 95 -0.84 -7.60 -11.44
C THR A 95 -0.36 -6.95 -10.14
N VAL A 96 0.26 -5.78 -10.24
CA VAL A 96 0.72 -5.00 -9.07
C VAL A 96 -0.48 -4.44 -8.32
N LEU A 97 -1.48 -3.92 -9.04
CA LEU A 97 -2.72 -3.43 -8.44
C LEU A 97 -3.47 -4.56 -7.70
N THR A 98 -3.65 -5.72 -8.33
CA THR A 98 -4.31 -6.88 -7.71
C THR A 98 -3.59 -7.32 -6.43
N ARG A 99 -2.26 -7.46 -6.46
CA ARG A 99 -1.47 -7.82 -5.27
C ARG A 99 -1.58 -6.76 -4.17
N SER A 100 -1.62 -5.49 -4.54
CA SER A 100 -1.76 -4.39 -3.58
C SER A 100 -3.13 -4.45 -2.90
N ALA A 101 -4.20 -4.71 -3.66
CA ALA A 101 -5.57 -4.84 -3.15
C ALA A 101 -5.77 -6.09 -2.27
N GLN A 102 -5.09 -7.19 -2.57
CA GLN A 102 -5.18 -8.44 -1.79
C GLN A 102 -4.24 -8.46 -0.56
N GLY A 103 -3.33 -7.49 -0.45
CA GLY A 103 -2.40 -7.43 0.68
C GLY A 103 -3.07 -7.02 1.98
N ALA A 104 -2.32 -7.14 3.10
CA ALA A 104 -2.80 -6.77 4.44
C ALA A 104 -3.25 -5.30 4.55
N PHE A 105 -2.70 -4.42 3.70
CA PHE A 105 -3.06 -2.99 3.63
C PHE A 105 -4.00 -2.66 2.47
N GLY A 106 -4.55 -3.69 1.80
CA GLY A 106 -5.40 -3.55 0.62
C GLY A 106 -6.55 -2.56 0.82
N PRO A 107 -7.41 -2.73 1.84
CA PRO A 107 -8.52 -1.81 2.08
C PRO A 107 -8.07 -0.36 2.25
N VAL A 108 -7.02 -0.13 3.05
CA VAL A 108 -6.48 1.22 3.29
C VAL A 108 -5.97 1.84 1.99
N ILE A 109 -5.19 1.08 1.20
CA ILE A 109 -4.62 1.55 -0.06
C ILE A 109 -5.72 1.83 -1.10
N CYS A 110 -6.67 0.91 -1.25
CA CYS A 110 -7.77 0.99 -2.20
C CYS A 110 -8.76 2.12 -1.87
N ASN A 111 -8.85 2.51 -0.60
CA ASN A 111 -9.71 3.60 -0.14
C ASN A 111 -9.00 4.98 -0.11
N THR A 112 -7.71 5.07 -0.46
CA THR A 112 -7.04 6.37 -0.60
C THR A 112 -7.52 7.14 -1.83
N CYS A 113 -7.42 8.46 -1.80
CA CYS A 113 -7.68 9.34 -2.94
C CYS A 113 -6.48 10.23 -3.23
N ASP A 114 -6.31 10.55 -4.50
CA ASP A 114 -5.32 11.52 -4.94
C ASP A 114 -5.86 12.96 -4.78
N SER A 115 -5.09 13.94 -5.25
CA SER A 115 -5.44 15.35 -5.17
C SER A 115 -6.68 15.76 -5.98
N TYR A 116 -7.16 14.91 -6.89
CA TYR A 116 -8.40 15.10 -7.65
C TYR A 116 -9.59 14.45 -6.97
N GLY A 117 -9.38 13.70 -5.88
CA GLY A 117 -10.41 12.87 -5.26
C GLY A 117 -10.49 11.46 -5.88
N GLU A 118 -9.59 11.14 -6.81
CA GLU A 118 -9.63 9.89 -7.56
C GLU A 118 -8.99 8.75 -6.79
N SER A 119 -9.71 7.64 -6.69
CA SER A 119 -9.25 6.42 -6.03
C SER A 119 -8.46 5.50 -6.98
N PRO A 120 -7.71 4.49 -6.49
CA PRO A 120 -7.12 3.47 -7.35
C PRO A 120 -8.15 2.79 -8.26
N LEU A 121 -9.38 2.59 -7.77
CA LEU A 121 -10.45 2.01 -8.56
C LEU A 121 -10.84 2.92 -9.73
N SER A 122 -11.03 4.22 -9.48
CA SER A 122 -11.41 5.18 -10.53
C SER A 122 -10.37 5.25 -11.64
N TRP A 123 -9.08 5.29 -11.27
CA TRP A 123 -7.98 5.20 -12.23
C TRP A 123 -7.96 3.87 -12.99
N ALA A 124 -8.27 2.75 -12.32
CA ALA A 124 -8.28 1.42 -12.95
C ALA A 124 -9.42 1.28 -13.95
N LEU A 125 -10.61 1.81 -13.63
CA LEU A 125 -11.78 1.82 -14.49
C LEU A 125 -11.57 2.71 -15.72
N TYR A 126 -11.06 3.93 -15.50
CA TYR A 126 -10.77 4.87 -16.58
C TYR A 126 -9.74 4.33 -17.57
N ASN A 127 -8.68 3.67 -17.07
CA ASN A 127 -7.62 3.11 -17.90
C ASN A 127 -7.82 1.62 -18.23
N ASN A 128 -9.00 1.06 -17.97
CA ASN A 128 -9.25 -0.36 -18.16
C ASN A 128 -9.03 -0.73 -19.63
N SER A 129 -8.12 -1.67 -19.89
CA SER A 129 -7.83 -2.17 -21.23
C SER A 129 -8.88 -3.14 -21.76
N GLY A 130 -9.89 -3.50 -20.96
CA GLY A 130 -10.90 -4.53 -21.29
C GLY A 130 -10.33 -5.95 -21.24
N THR A 131 -9.11 -6.13 -20.71
CA THR A 131 -8.48 -7.44 -20.57
C THR A 131 -8.95 -8.11 -19.29
N ALA A 132 -9.00 -9.45 -19.26
CA ALA A 132 -9.38 -10.21 -18.07
C ALA A 132 -8.51 -9.85 -16.84
N THR A 133 -7.23 -9.51 -17.06
CA THR A 133 -6.31 -9.06 -16.01
C THR A 133 -6.69 -7.70 -15.42
N ALA A 134 -7.14 -6.76 -16.26
CA ALA A 134 -7.58 -5.44 -15.83
C ALA A 134 -8.89 -5.53 -15.04
N GLU A 135 -9.83 -6.34 -15.53
CA GLU A 135 -11.08 -6.59 -14.81
C GLU A 135 -10.86 -7.28 -13.47
N ALA A 136 -9.99 -8.29 -13.41
CA ALA A 136 -9.65 -8.95 -12.17
C ALA A 136 -9.03 -7.96 -11.16
N ALA A 137 -8.22 -7.03 -11.62
CA ALA A 137 -7.65 -5.98 -10.78
C ALA A 137 -8.70 -4.99 -10.27
N CYS A 138 -9.66 -4.59 -11.13
CA CYS A 138 -10.79 -3.74 -10.73
C CYS A 138 -11.65 -4.44 -9.67
N ARG A 139 -12.01 -5.72 -9.87
CA ARG A 139 -12.76 -6.52 -8.89
C ARG A 139 -12.01 -6.70 -7.58
N ALA A 140 -10.70 -6.96 -7.64
CA ALA A 140 -9.89 -7.07 -6.42
C ALA A 140 -9.87 -5.75 -5.63
N THR A 141 -9.76 -4.62 -6.34
CA THR A 141 -9.80 -3.27 -5.75
C THR A 141 -11.18 -2.98 -5.14
N LEU A 142 -12.26 -3.34 -5.84
CA LEU A 142 -13.64 -3.19 -5.39
C LEU A 142 -13.92 -4.01 -4.12
N ARG A 143 -13.49 -5.27 -4.09
CA ARG A 143 -13.64 -6.13 -2.90
C ARG A 143 -12.86 -5.63 -1.70
N ALA A 144 -11.71 -5.00 -1.93
CA ALA A 144 -10.90 -4.45 -0.86
C ALA A 144 -11.51 -3.16 -0.26
N ALA A 145 -12.18 -2.34 -1.08
CA ALA A 145 -12.77 -1.08 -0.66
C ALA A 145 -14.10 -0.80 -1.38
N PRO A 146 -15.20 -1.49 -1.00
CA PRO A 146 -16.51 -1.31 -1.64
C PRO A 146 -17.10 0.09 -1.42
N GLU A 147 -16.74 0.76 -0.33
CA GLU A 147 -17.20 2.12 -0.01
C GLU A 147 -16.77 3.18 -1.05
N VAL A 148 -15.78 2.87 -1.88
CA VAL A 148 -15.29 3.77 -2.94
C VAL A 148 -16.34 3.98 -4.02
N ILE A 149 -17.31 3.07 -4.18
CA ILE A 149 -18.36 3.16 -5.22
C ILE A 149 -19.15 4.47 -5.12
N GLN A 150 -19.49 4.88 -3.90
CA GLN A 150 -20.32 6.04 -3.64
C GLN A 150 -19.50 7.34 -3.50
N ARG A 151 -18.17 7.25 -3.58
CA ARG A 151 -17.33 8.42 -3.44
C ARG A 151 -17.45 9.29 -4.68
N ILE A 152 -17.62 10.59 -4.42
CA ILE A 152 -17.52 11.64 -5.42
C ILE A 152 -16.13 12.26 -5.36
N ASP A 153 -15.54 12.49 -6.52
CA ASP A 153 -14.31 13.22 -6.66
C ASP A 153 -14.56 14.74 -6.59
N LYS A 154 -13.53 15.55 -6.87
CA LYS A 154 -13.64 17.01 -6.83
C LYS A 154 -14.46 17.61 -7.97
N GLU A 155 -14.71 16.85 -9.02
CA GLU A 155 -15.52 17.24 -10.18
C GLU A 155 -16.98 16.78 -10.00
N GLY A 156 -17.31 16.11 -8.89
CA GLY A 156 -18.63 15.56 -8.61
C GLY A 156 -18.86 14.21 -9.29
N MET A 157 -17.81 13.58 -9.81
CA MET A 157 -17.86 12.33 -10.53
C MET A 157 -17.66 11.15 -9.59
N THR A 158 -18.42 10.10 -9.82
CA THR A 158 -18.27 8.81 -9.13
C THR A 158 -17.49 7.83 -10.00
N VAL A 159 -17.06 6.70 -9.43
CA VAL A 159 -16.45 5.61 -10.22
C VAL A 159 -17.33 5.10 -11.37
N LEU A 160 -18.66 5.22 -11.27
CA LEU A 160 -19.57 4.91 -12.38
C LEU A 160 -19.32 5.82 -13.59
N HIS A 161 -18.99 7.08 -13.37
CA HIS A 161 -18.65 7.98 -14.46
C HIS A 161 -17.32 7.60 -15.10
N SER A 162 -16.30 7.27 -14.30
CA SER A 162 -15.02 6.77 -14.80
C SER A 162 -15.19 5.48 -15.62
N LEU A 163 -16.08 4.59 -15.15
CA LEU A 163 -16.45 3.35 -15.85
C LEU A 163 -17.14 3.63 -17.18
N ALA A 164 -18.11 4.55 -17.21
CA ALA A 164 -18.84 4.92 -18.42
C ALA A 164 -17.91 5.57 -19.47
N TRP A 165 -16.93 6.35 -19.01
CA TRP A 165 -15.94 6.97 -19.89
C TRP A 165 -14.96 5.95 -20.46
N GLY A 166 -14.55 4.99 -19.63
CA GLY A 166 -13.78 3.82 -20.00
C GLY A 166 -14.62 2.84 -20.83
N SER A 167 -14.86 3.19 -22.10
CA SER A 167 -15.66 2.49 -23.13
C SER A 167 -15.22 1.03 -23.45
N ARG A 168 -14.39 0.44 -22.59
CA ARG A 168 -13.78 -0.90 -22.72
C ARG A 168 -14.07 -1.79 -21.51
N SER A 169 -14.84 -1.32 -20.53
CA SER A 169 -15.21 -2.13 -19.38
C SER A 169 -16.37 -3.08 -19.73
N SER A 170 -16.28 -4.34 -19.31
CA SER A 170 -17.36 -5.31 -19.57
C SER A 170 -18.62 -4.99 -18.78
N SER A 171 -19.76 -5.44 -19.32
CA SER A 171 -21.06 -5.41 -18.65
C SER A 171 -21.05 -6.10 -17.29
N ALA A 172 -20.19 -7.10 -17.09
CA ALA A 172 -20.02 -7.78 -15.81
C ALA A 172 -19.48 -6.85 -14.73
N LEU A 173 -18.52 -5.98 -15.08
CA LEU A 173 -17.96 -5.03 -14.13
C LEU A 173 -18.94 -3.91 -13.80
N LEU A 174 -19.76 -3.52 -14.78
CA LEU A 174 -20.86 -2.58 -14.59
C LEU A 174 -21.93 -3.12 -13.64
N GLY A 175 -22.25 -4.41 -13.74
CA GLY A 175 -23.14 -5.08 -12.78
C GLY A 175 -22.61 -5.06 -11.35
N GLU A 176 -21.32 -5.32 -11.14
CA GLU A 176 -20.72 -5.31 -9.78
C GLU A 176 -20.64 -3.91 -9.15
N VAL A 177 -20.57 -2.85 -9.95
CA VAL A 177 -20.52 -1.46 -9.43
C VAL A 177 -21.92 -0.90 -9.16
N LEU A 178 -22.96 -1.45 -9.79
CA LEU A 178 -24.36 -1.03 -9.63
C LEU A 178 -25.13 -1.79 -8.52
N LEU A 179 -24.57 -2.91 -8.03
CA LEU A 179 -25.13 -3.73 -6.95
C LEU A 179 -24.59 -3.28 -5.58
#